data_AF-A0A959LX78-F1
#
_entry.id   AF-A0A959LX78-F1
#
_cell.length_a   1.000
_cell.length_b   1.000
_cell.length_c   1.000
_cell.angle_alpha   90.00
_cell.angle_beta   90.00
_cell.angle_gamma   90.00
#
_symmetry.space_group_name_H-M   'P 1'
#
loop_
_entity.id
_entity.type
_entity.pdbx_description
1 polymer ?
#
loop_
_entity_poly.entity_id
_entity_poly.type
_entity_poly.pdbx_seq_one_letter_code
_entity_poly.pdbx_strand_id
1 'polypeptide(L)' 'MYYFISMILLFNTLILVGQTPSDDDGNGFINIKSLDDLKWISENSDYWSENFELDNDIDASDTKN' A
#
# COMPACT_ATOMS: atom_id res chain seq x y z
N MET A 1 10.50 12.78 -31.79
CA MET A 1 9.49 11.75 -31.45
C MET A 1 10.16 10.56 -30.74
N TYR A 2 10.99 10.82 -29.72
CA TYR A 2 11.61 9.79 -28.87
C TYR A 2 11.49 10.12 -27.37
N TYR A 3 11.14 11.36 -27.04
CA TYR A 3 10.94 11.81 -25.65
C TYR A 3 9.69 11.20 -25.00
N PHE A 4 8.64 10.89 -25.77
CA PHE A 4 7.39 10.33 -25.24
C PHE A 4 7.55 8.87 -24.78
N ILE A 5 8.39 8.09 -25.49
CA ILE A 5 8.69 6.69 -25.13
C ILE A 5 9.59 6.63 -23.88
N SER A 6 10.46 7.63 -23.66
CA SER A 6 11.31 7.69 -22.46
C SER A 6 10.54 8.07 -21.18
N MET A 7 9.48 8.88 -21.28
CA MET A 7 8.63 9.24 -20.13
C MET A 7 7.71 8.10 -19.67
N ILE A 8 7.35 7.16 -20.55
CA ILE A 8 6.59 5.96 -20.18
C ILE A 8 7.49 4.91 -19.51
N LEU A 9 8.80 4.92 -19.80
CA LEU A 9 9.76 3.98 -19.22
C LEU A 9 10.28 4.38 -17.82
N LEU A 10 10.07 5.63 -17.40
CA LEU A 10 10.47 6.13 -16.06
C LEU A 10 9.43 5.88 -14.95
N PHE A 11 8.21 5.44 -15.30
CA PHE A 11 7.21 4.99 -14.32
C PHE A 11 7.33 3.50 -13.95
N ASN A 12 8.31 2.77 -14.51
CA ASN A 12 8.46 1.32 -14.35
C ASN A 12 9.64 0.89 -13.47
N THR A 13 10.27 1.80 -12.73
CA THR A 13 11.29 1.42 -11.73
C THR A 13 10.62 1.13 -10.39
N LEU A 14 10.51 -0.16 -10.05
CA LEU A 14 10.02 -0.78 -8.79
C LEU A 14 8.48 -0.77 -8.66
N ILE A 15 7.67 -1.76 -9.07
CA ILE A 15 7.60 -3.20 -8.76
C ILE A 15 7.69 -3.54 -7.25
N LEU A 16 6.62 -4.15 -6.73
CA LEU A 16 6.62 -5.11 -5.62
C LEU A 16 6.99 -4.59 -4.22
N VAL A 17 6.76 -3.32 -3.93
CA VAL A 17 6.52 -2.87 -2.54
C VAL A 17 5.02 -2.65 -2.46
N GLY A 18 4.35 -3.28 -1.50
CA GLY A 18 2.91 -3.05 -1.27
C GLY A 18 2.64 -1.55 -1.30
N GLN A 19 1.59 -1.15 -2.02
CA GLN A 19 1.19 0.26 -2.09
C GLN A 19 1.11 0.81 -0.65
N THR A 20 1.68 1.99 -0.39
CA THR A 20 1.53 2.62 0.92
C THR A 20 0.04 2.87 1.17
N PRO A 21 -0.52 2.40 2.30
CA PRO A 21 -1.90 2.70 2.65
C PRO A 21 -2.13 4.21 2.76
N SER A 22 -3.33 4.67 2.38
CA SER A 22 -3.74 6.08 2.43
C SER A 22 -5.14 6.24 3.01
N ASP A 23 -5.45 7.46 3.45
CA ASP A 23 -6.81 7.90 3.77
C ASP A 23 -7.53 8.22 2.46
N ASP A 24 -8.32 7.25 1.99
CA ASP A 24 -9.02 7.29 0.71
C ASP A 24 -10.42 7.91 0.82
N ASP A 25 -10.99 7.99 2.02
CA ASP A 25 -12.33 8.53 2.26
C ASP A 25 -12.33 9.92 2.96
N GLY A 26 -11.15 10.39 3.38
CA GLY A 26 -10.89 11.71 3.97
C GLY A 26 -11.34 11.84 5.42
N ASN A 27 -11.50 10.73 6.15
CA ASN A 27 -12.01 10.73 7.51
C ASN A 27 -10.91 10.85 8.59
N GLY A 28 -9.63 10.88 8.19
CA GLY A 28 -8.48 10.96 9.08
C GLY A 28 -7.95 9.60 9.55
N PHE A 29 -8.39 8.50 8.95
CA PHE A 29 -7.89 7.15 9.18
C PHE A 29 -7.27 6.60 7.89
N ILE A 30 -6.14 5.93 8.03
CA ILE A 30 -5.49 5.24 6.91
C ILE A 30 -6.23 3.91 6.67
N ASN A 31 -6.72 3.69 5.44
CA ASN A 31 -7.51 2.50 5.11
C ASN A 31 -6.63 1.28 4.87
N ILE A 32 -6.96 0.17 5.54
CA ILE A 32 -6.33 -1.14 5.34
C ILE A 32 -7.32 -2.02 4.56
N LYS A 33 -6.92 -2.45 3.36
CA LYS A 33 -7.80 -3.14 2.39
C LYS A 33 -7.35 -4.56 2.06
N SER A 34 -6.09 -4.88 2.36
CA SER A 34 -5.46 -6.11 1.90
C SER A 34 -4.40 -6.64 2.88
N LEU A 35 -3.96 -7.88 2.65
CA LEU A 35 -2.84 -8.47 3.38
C LEU A 35 -1.53 -7.72 3.13
N ASP A 36 -1.36 -7.14 1.95
CA ASP A 36 -0.18 -6.34 1.60
C ASP A 36 -0.12 -5.03 2.40
N ASP A 37 -1.26 -4.40 2.67
CA ASP A 37 -1.31 -3.21 3.53
C ASP A 37 -0.87 -3.53 4.96
N LEU A 38 -1.34 -4.67 5.51
CA LEU A 38 -0.93 -5.15 6.83
C LEU A 38 0.57 -5.45 6.88
N LYS A 39 1.10 -6.08 5.81
CA LYS A 39 2.53 -6.34 5.69
C LYS A 39 3.32 -5.03 5.66
N TRP A 40 2.88 -4.05 4.86
CA TRP A 40 3.51 -2.75 4.77
C TRP A 40 3.57 -2.07 6.15
N ILE A 41 2.47 -2.07 6.91
CA ILE A 41 2.44 -1.51 8.28
C ILE A 41 3.41 -2.26 9.20
N SER A 42 3.49 -3.58 9.09
CA SER A 42 4.41 -4.39 9.92
C SER A 42 5.89 -4.06 9.68
N GLU A 43 6.22 -3.62 8.46
CA GLU A 43 7.58 -3.29 8.02
C GLU A 43 7.94 -1.81 8.24
N ASN A 44 6.96 -0.94 8.52
CA ASN A 44 7.12 0.51 8.63
C ASN A 44 6.66 1.04 10.01
N SER A 45 7.47 0.80 11.04
CA SER A 45 7.15 1.14 12.45
C SER A 45 6.90 2.63 12.70
N ASP A 46 7.43 3.51 11.84
CA ASP A 46 7.24 4.96 11.96
C ASP A 46 5.76 5.38 11.80
N TYR A 47 4.92 4.50 11.26
CA TYR A 47 3.48 4.74 11.05
C TYR A 47 2.59 4.14 12.15
N TRP A 48 3.14 3.45 13.15
CA TRP A 48 2.32 2.76 14.16
C TRP A 48 1.55 3.72 15.09
N SER A 49 1.89 5.01 15.10
CA SER A 49 1.14 6.05 15.82
C SER A 49 -0.03 6.63 15.04
N GLU A 50 -0.18 6.28 13.76
CA GLU A 50 -1.30 6.75 12.93
C GLU A 50 -2.61 6.05 13.32
N ASN A 51 -3.73 6.66 12.92
CA ASN A 51 -5.03 6.04 13.05
C ASN A 51 -5.32 5.20 11.80
N PHE A 52 -5.80 3.97 11.99
CA PHE A 52 -6.11 3.04 10.91
C PHE A 52 -7.54 2.53 11.02
N GLU A 53 -8.12 2.19 9.88
CA GLU A 53 -9.41 1.50 9.79
C GLU A 53 -9.39 0.38 8.76
N LEU A 54 -10.29 -0.60 8.94
CA LEU A 54 -10.46 -1.70 8.00
C LEU A 54 -11.63 -1.39 7.07
N ASP A 55 -11.37 -1.37 5.76
CA ASP A 55 -12.40 -1.15 4.74
C ASP A 55 -13.03 -2.45 4.24
N ASN A 56 -12.33 -3.58 4.43
CA ASN A 56 -12.75 -4.90 3.97
C ASN A 56 -12.27 -5.99 4.93
N ASP A 57 -12.91 -7.16 4.86
CA ASP A 57 -12.35 -8.38 5.44
C ASP A 57 -11.05 -8.75 4.70
N ILE A 58 -9.99 -9.03 5.46
CA ILE A 58 -8.68 -9.36 4.90
C ILE A 58 -8.46 -10.87 4.89
N ASP A 59 -8.26 -11.43 3.70
CA ASP A 59 -7.82 -12.81 3.55
C ASP A 59 -6.33 -12.94 3.87
N ALA A 60 -6.03 -13.48 5.05
CA ALA A 60 -4.67 -13.79 5.51
C ALA A 60 -4.33 -15.29 5.35
N SER A 61 -5.00 -16.02 4.46
CA SER A 61 -4.77 -17.46 4.29
C SER A 61 -3.34 -17.80 3.86
N ASP A 62 -2.64 -16.88 3.20
CA ASP A 62 -1.23 -17.00 2.82
C ASP A 62 -0.26 -16.96 4.02
N THR A 63 -0.73 -16.61 5.23
CA THR A 63 0.10 -16.57 6.46
C THR A 63 -0.13 -17.77 7.39
N LYS A 64 -0.74 -18.86 6.89
CA LYS A 64 -0.98 -20.07 7.68
C LYS A 64 0.33 -20.84 7.94
N ASN A 65 0.49 -21.34 9.16
CA ASN A 65 1.61 -22.21 9.61
C ASN A 65 1.30 -23.69 9.45
#